data_AF-A0A8T3ZKB5-F1
#
_entry.id   AF-A0A8T3ZKB5-F1
#
_cell.length_a   1.000
_cell.length_b   1.000
_cell.length_c   1.000
_cell.angle_alpha   90.00
_cell.angle_beta   90.00
_cell.angle_gamma   90.00
#
_symmetry.space_group_name_H-M   'P 1'
#
loop_
_entity.id
_entity.type
_entity.pdbx_description
1 polymer ?
#
loop_
_entity_poly.entity_id
_entity_poly.type
_entity_poly.pdbx_seq_one_letter_code
_entity_poly.pdbx_strand_id
1 'polypeptide(L)'
;MTKDFKRKLKEQIIGRINYLFSQAEEQRNNPDLGKRYVLLARKLSSKAKVRIPRELKRKFCKHCNAYFIAGANYRVRTTGK
;
A
#
# COMPACT_ATOMS: atom_id res chain seq x y z
N MET A 1 11.79 -1.08 -26.19
CA MET A 1 10.57 -1.34 -25.39
C MET A 1 9.41 -0.51 -25.94
N THR A 2 8.40 -1.17 -26.51
CA THR A 2 7.18 -0.52 -27.00
C THR A 2 6.36 0.10 -25.86
N LYS A 3 5.57 1.13 -26.17
CA LYS A 3 4.77 1.89 -25.20
C LYS A 3 3.74 1.01 -24.48
N ASP A 4 3.18 0.02 -25.18
CA ASP A 4 2.17 -0.92 -24.67
C ASP A 4 2.72 -1.89 -23.63
N PHE A 5 3.94 -2.39 -23.83
CA PHE A 5 4.59 -3.25 -22.84
C PHE A 5 4.84 -2.50 -21.52
N LYS A 6 5.27 -1.23 -21.60
CA LYS A 6 5.43 -0.37 -20.42
C LYS A 6 4.09 -0.17 -19.70
N ARG A 7 2.98 -0.03 -20.41
CA ARG A 7 1.65 0.12 -19.81
C ARG A 7 1.23 -1.15 -19.08
N LYS A 8 1.33 -2.30 -19.75
CA LYS A 8 0.98 -3.62 -19.18
C LYS A 8 1.79 -3.94 -17.93
N LEU A 9 3.09 -3.65 -17.94
CA LEU A 9 3.96 -3.83 -16.77
C LEU A 9 3.50 -2.97 -15.58
N LYS A 10 3.13 -1.71 -15.82
CA LYS A 10 2.62 -0.83 -14.77
C LYS A 10 1.30 -1.36 -14.19
N GLU A 11 0.39 -1.82 -15.03
CA GLU A 11 -0.88 -2.42 -14.60
C GLU A 11 -0.66 -3.65 -13.72
N GLN A 12 0.23 -4.56 -14.13
CA GLN A 12 0.60 -5.73 -13.32
C GLN A 12 1.19 -5.34 -11.97
N ILE A 13 2.04 -4.31 -11.95
CA ILE A 13 2.66 -3.82 -10.71
C ILE A 13 1.62 -3.18 -9.78
N ILE A 14 0.65 -2.44 -10.32
CA ILE A 14 -0.47 -1.92 -9.53
C ILE A 14 -1.29 -3.07 -8.95
N GLY A 15 -1.61 -4.08 -9.75
CA GLY A 15 -2.29 -5.29 -9.27
C GLY A 15 -1.54 -5.97 -8.12
N ARG A 16 -0.21 -6.08 -8.22
CA ARG A 16 0.60 -6.65 -7.14
C ARG A 16 0.63 -5.80 -5.89
N ILE A 17 0.68 -4.46 -6.02
CA ILE A 17 0.57 -3.54 -4.89
C ILE A 17 -0.78 -3.73 -4.19
N ASN A 18 -1.88 -3.79 -4.95
CA ASN A 18 -3.22 -4.00 -4.39
C ASN A 18 -3.30 -5.32 -3.61
N TYR A 19 -2.79 -6.42 -4.20
CA TYR A 19 -2.74 -7.71 -3.52
C TYR A 19 -1.96 -7.66 -2.20
N LEU A 20 -0.77 -7.04 -2.19
CA LEU A 20 0.02 -6.88 -0.96
C LEU A 20 -0.71 -6.07 0.12
N PHE A 21 -1.48 -5.05 -0.27
CA PHE A 21 -2.31 -4.30 0.67
C PHE A 21 -3.50 -5.11 1.21
N SER A 22 -4.12 -5.96 0.39
CA SER A 22 -5.15 -6.91 0.86
C SER A 22 -4.59 -7.87 1.90
N GLN A 23 -3.41 -8.43 1.62
CA GLN A 23 -2.73 -9.32 2.57
C GLN A 23 -2.36 -8.58 3.86
N ALA A 24 -1.94 -7.32 3.78
CA ALA A 24 -1.69 -6.51 4.98
C ALA A 24 -2.95 -6.27 5.82
N GLU A 25 -4.11 -6.13 5.18
CA GLU A 25 -5.42 -5.95 5.83
C GLU A 25 -5.87 -7.22 6.58
N GLU A 26 -5.63 -8.39 5.99
CA GLU A 26 -5.91 -9.69 6.61
C GLU A 26 -5.04 -9.97 7.85
N GLN A 27 -3.83 -9.42 7.90
CA GLN A 27 -2.90 -9.60 9.04
C GLN A 27 -3.21 -8.68 10.24
N ARG A 28 -4.49 -8.56 10.62
CA ARG A 28 -4.90 -7.77 11.79
C ARG A 28 -4.26 -8.24 13.09
N ASN A 29 -4.08 -9.57 13.23
CA ASN A 29 -3.53 -10.21 14.41
C ASN A 29 -1.99 -10.25 14.40
N ASN A 30 -1.34 -9.91 13.28
CA ASN A 30 0.12 -9.88 13.16
C ASN A 30 0.58 -8.57 12.48
N PRO A 31 0.69 -7.47 13.24
CA PRO A 31 1.03 -6.15 12.70
C PRO A 31 2.39 -6.11 12.00
N ASP A 32 3.36 -6.94 12.41
CA ASP A 32 4.69 -7.01 11.80
C ASP A 32 4.64 -7.59 10.38
N LEU A 33 3.82 -8.62 10.16
CA LEU A 33 3.56 -9.13 8.81
C LEU A 33 2.86 -8.08 7.94
N GLY A 34 1.86 -7.38 8.48
CA GLY A 34 1.20 -6.27 7.78
C GLY A 34 2.18 -5.18 7.36
N LYS A 35 3.07 -4.77 8.27
CA LYS A 35 4.15 -3.81 8.01
C LYS A 35 5.10 -4.30 6.92
N ARG A 36 5.45 -5.59 6.93
CA ARG A 36 6.31 -6.22 5.89
C ARG A 36 5.65 -6.16 4.51
N TYR A 37 4.36 -6.47 4.40
CA TYR A 37 3.64 -6.39 3.13
C TYR A 37 3.58 -4.96 2.56
N VAL A 38 3.28 -3.96 3.42
CA VAL A 38 3.30 -2.54 3.01
C VAL A 38 4.70 -2.12 2.57
N LEU A 39 5.76 -2.54 3.28
CA LEU A 39 7.14 -2.25 2.90
C LEU A 39 7.47 -2.81 1.51
N LEU A 40 7.07 -4.05 1.21
CA LEU A 40 7.25 -4.67 -0.10
C LEU A 40 6.50 -3.91 -1.19
N ALA A 41 5.26 -3.51 -0.93
CA ALA A 41 4.46 -2.73 -1.88
C ALA A 41 5.11 -1.38 -2.21
N ARG A 42 5.66 -0.67 -1.20
CA ARG A 42 6.40 0.58 -1.41
C ARG A 42 7.68 0.39 -2.19
N LYS A 43 8.46 -0.66 -1.89
CA LYS A 43 9.68 -0.98 -2.63
C LYS A 43 9.36 -1.27 -4.10
N LEU A 44 8.31 -2.04 -4.37
CA LEU A 44 7.86 -2.34 -5.73
C LEU A 44 7.42 -1.08 -6.48
N SER A 45 6.60 -0.23 -5.84
CA SER A 45 6.18 1.07 -6.37
C SER A 45 7.38 1.95 -6.76
N SER A 46 8.38 2.05 -5.87
CA SER A 46 9.56 2.88 -6.08
C SER A 46 10.44 2.34 -7.22
N LYS A 47 10.69 1.02 -7.22
CA LYS A 47 11.48 0.34 -8.26
C LYS A 47 10.85 0.50 -9.65
N ALA A 48 9.53 0.42 -9.72
CA ALA A 48 8.77 0.52 -10.96
C ALA A 48 8.45 1.96 -11.39
N LYS A 49 8.75 2.96 -10.55
CA LYS A 49 8.30 4.35 -10.71
C LYS A 49 6.78 4.45 -10.92
N VAL A 50 6.02 3.63 -10.20
CA VAL A 50 4.55 3.59 -10.23
C VAL A 50 4.01 4.24 -8.97
N ARG A 51 3.04 5.14 -9.10
CA ARG A 51 2.38 5.76 -7.95
C ARG A 51 1.44 4.75 -7.29
N ILE A 52 1.57 4.56 -5.97
CA ILE A 52 0.58 3.81 -5.19
C ILE A 52 -0.81 4.48 -5.36
N PRO A 53 -1.88 3.72 -5.64
CA PRO A 53 -3.25 4.23 -5.74
C PRO A 53 -3.66 5.11 -4.55
N ARG A 54 -4.49 6.13 -4.80
CA ARG A 54 -4.87 7.14 -3.80
C ARG A 54 -5.55 6.52 -2.57
N GLU A 55 -6.35 5.50 -2.77
CA GLU A 55 -7.06 4.76 -1.72
C GLU A 55 -6.07 4.07 -0.77
N LEU A 56 -5.09 3.35 -1.32
CA LEU A 56 -4.07 2.65 -0.53
C LEU A 56 -3.11 3.60 0.18
N LYS A 57 -2.82 4.78 -0.39
CA LYS A 57 -1.97 5.80 0.25
C LYS A 57 -2.47 6.26 1.62
N ARG A 58 -3.76 6.08 1.92
CA ARG A 58 -4.38 6.45 3.19
C ARG A 58 -4.47 5.28 4.18
N LYS A 59 -4.09 4.07 3.78
CA LYS A 59 -4.19 2.85 4.60
C LYS A 59 -2.90 2.49 5.36
N PHE A 60 -1.86 3.33 5.33
CA PHE A 60 -0.60 3.02 6.02
C PHE A 60 0.17 4.27 6.48
N CYS A 61 1.07 4.08 7.44
CA CYS A 61 1.98 5.12 7.91
C CYS A 61 3.18 5.29 6.97
N LYS A 62 3.41 6.51 6.47
CA LYS A 62 4.55 6.83 5.59
C LYS A 62 5.91 6.74 6.28
N HIS A 63 5.94 6.83 7.61
CA HIS A 63 7.19 6.75 8.38
C HIS A 63 7.55 5.29 8.70
N CYS A 64 6.67 4.57 9.40
CA CYS A 64 6.97 3.23 9.90
C CYS A 64 6.44 2.08 9.02
N ASN A 65 5.68 2.35 7.97
CA ASN A 65 5.00 1.35 7.11
C ASN A 65 3.93 0.51 7.79
N ALA A 66 3.53 0.82 9.02
CA ALA A 66 2.43 0.10 9.65
C ALA A 66 1.14 0.30 8.85
N TYR A 67 0.43 -0.80 8.60
CA TYR A 67 -0.92 -0.78 8.04
C TYR A 67 -1.89 -0.23 9.10
N PHE A 68 -2.85 0.60 8.68
CA PHE A 68 -3.84 1.20 9.57
C PHE A 68 -5.00 0.25 9.82
N ILE A 69 -5.11 -0.21 11.07
CA ILE A 69 -6.14 -1.13 11.55
C ILE A 69 -7.17 -0.32 12.33
N ALA A 70 -8.43 -0.40 11.89
CA ALA A 70 -9.52 0.36 12.50
C ALA A 70 -9.67 0.03 13.99
N GLY A 71 -9.69 1.08 14.82
CA GLY A 71 -9.81 0.97 16.27
C GLY A 71 -8.57 0.46 17.00
N ALA A 72 -7.43 0.23 16.32
CA ALA A 72 -6.24 -0.31 16.96
C ALA A 72 -5.07 0.69 16.99
N ASN A 73 -4.60 1.16 15.84
CA ASN A 73 -3.31 1.86 15.75
C ASN A 73 -3.36 3.22 15.03
N TYR A 74 -4.55 3.70 14.65
CA TYR A 74 -4.71 5.01 14.06
C TYR A 74 -5.98 5.70 14.55
N ARG A 75 -5.97 7.04 14.52
CA ARG A 75 -7.11 7.89 14.89
C ARG A 75 -7.38 8.87 13.76
N VAL A 76 -8.61 8.88 13.26
CA VAL A 76 -9.07 9.92 12.32
C VAL A 76 -9.70 11.05 13.12
N ARG A 77 -9.31 12.28 12.84
CA ARG A 77 -9.99 13.48 13.35
C ARG A 77 -10.41 14.31 12.15
N THR A 78 -11.68 14.67 12.07
CA THR A 78 -12.20 15.61 11.09
C THR A 78 -12.40 16.94 11.80
N THR A 79 -11.54 17.92 11.52
CA THR A 79 -11.85 19.31 11.86
C THR A 79 -12.72 19.84 10.73
N GLY A 80 -14.03 19.85 10.96
CA GLY A 80 -14.96 20.58 10.09
C GLY A 80 -14.63 22.07 10.16
N LYS A 81 -14.48 22.70 9.01
CA LYS A 81 -14.83 24.11 8.85
C LYS A 81 -16.23 24.15 8.28
#